data_AF-A0A947A0S6-F1
#
_entry.id   AF-A0A947A0S6-F1
#
_cell.length_a   1.000
_cell.length_b   1.000
_cell.length_c   1.000
_cell.angle_alpha   90.00
_cell.angle_beta   90.00
_cell.angle_gamma   90.00
#
_symmetry.space_group_name_H-M   'P 1'
#
loop_
_entity.id
_entity.type
_entity.pdbx_description
1 polymer ?
#
loop_
_entity_poly.entity_id
_entity_poly.type
_entity_poly.pdbx_seq_one_letter_code
_entity_poly.pdbx_strand_id
1 'polypeptide(L)'
;MILSKLLPGVSVESYWTAIIVALVLALLNFIVKPILVLLTLPVTILTLGLFLLVINAIIIFMADGFVSGFNVDGWFMAIIFSLLLSLVQSLLFSILKSD
;
A
#
# COMPACT_ATOMS: atom_id res chain seq x y z
N MET A 1 -6.34 9.06 5.32
CA MET A 1 -6.62 10.17 6.26
C MET A 1 -5.81 10.11 7.55
N ILE A 2 -5.77 8.99 8.31
CA ILE A 2 -4.98 8.92 9.55
C ILE A 2 -3.48 8.76 9.25
N LEU A 3 -3.09 7.82 8.38
CA LEU A 3 -1.66 7.64 8.01
C LEU A 3 -1.07 8.83 7.26
N SER A 4 -1.85 9.50 6.40
CA SER A 4 -1.41 10.71 5.68
C SER A 4 -1.16 11.92 6.61
N LYS A 5 -1.71 11.94 7.82
CA LYS A 5 -1.39 12.96 8.83
C LYS A 5 -0.12 12.64 9.63
N LEU A 6 0.29 11.38 9.65
CA LEU A 6 1.47 10.90 10.37
C LEU A 6 2.71 10.82 9.46
N LEU A 7 2.51 10.75 8.14
CA LEU A 7 3.57 10.72 7.15
C LEU A 7 3.50 11.99 6.29
N PRO A 8 4.42 12.95 6.47
CA PRO A 8 4.42 14.19 5.69
C PRO A 8 4.61 13.97 4.18
N GLY A 9 5.07 12.79 3.77
CA GLY A 9 5.27 12.43 2.36
C GLY A 9 4.10 11.73 1.68
N VAL A 10 2.89 11.71 2.26
CA VAL A 10 1.68 11.16 1.61
C VAL A 10 0.54 12.15 1.73
N SER A 11 0.15 12.75 0.61
CA SER A 11 -0.90 13.76 0.55
C SER A 11 -2.16 13.23 -0.13
N VAL A 12 -3.32 13.63 0.41
CA VAL A 12 -4.65 13.36 -0.17
C VAL A 12 -5.43 14.65 -0.06
N GLU A 13 -5.79 15.25 -1.19
CA GLU A 13 -6.33 16.62 -1.26
C GLU A 13 -7.74 16.75 -0.68
N SER A 14 -8.59 15.73 -0.83
CA SER A 14 -9.99 15.81 -0.40
C SER A 14 -10.55 14.47 0.07
N TYR A 15 -11.69 14.51 0.78
CA TYR A 15 -12.44 13.32 1.18
C TYR A 15 -12.87 12.49 -0.05
N TRP A 16 -13.29 13.15 -1.13
CA TRP A 16 -13.63 12.49 -2.38
C TRP A 16 -12.42 11.80 -3.03
N THR A 17 -11.26 12.47 -3.01
CA THR A 17 -10.01 11.86 -3.48
C THR A 17 -9.66 10.63 -2.67
N ALA A 18 -9.84 10.64 -1.34
CA ALA A 18 -9.60 9.48 -0.50
C ALA A 18 -10.45 8.26 -0.86
N ILE A 19 -11.72 8.47 -1.22
CA ILE A 19 -12.62 7.40 -1.70
C ILE A 19 -12.11 6.82 -3.02
N ILE A 20 -11.73 7.69 -3.97
CA ILE A 20 -11.21 7.26 -5.27
C ILE A 20 -9.90 6.48 -5.10
N VAL A 21 -8.98 6.97 -4.25
CA VAL A 21 -7.74 6.25 -3.90
C VAL A 21 -8.04 4.88 -3.32
N ALA A 22 -8.97 4.78 -2.37
CA ALA A 22 -9.34 3.50 -1.77
C ALA A 22 -9.89 2.52 -2.81
N LEU A 23 -10.71 2.99 -3.75
CA LEU A 23 -11.26 2.18 -4.83
C LEU A 23 -10.17 1.70 -5.81
N VAL A 24 -9.28 2.61 -6.23
CA VAL A 24 -8.15 2.27 -7.13
C VAL A 24 -7.20 1.30 -6.46
N LEU A 25 -6.84 1.54 -5.20
CA LEU A 25 -6.01 0.61 -4.43
C LEU A 25 -6.67 -0.76 -4.28
N ALA A 26 -7.98 -0.82 -4.03
CA ALA A 26 -8.70 -2.09 -3.95
C ALA A 26 -8.61 -2.87 -5.27
N LEU A 27 -8.79 -2.18 -6.41
CA LEU A 27 -8.68 -2.78 -7.73
C LEU A 27 -7.25 -3.27 -8.03
N LEU A 28 -6.23 -2.45 -7.74
CA LEU A 28 -4.84 -2.82 -7.92
C LEU A 28 -4.45 -4.01 -7.03
N ASN A 29 -4.92 -4.03 -5.77
CA ASN A 29 -4.69 -5.17 -4.88
C ASN A 29 -5.40 -6.43 -5.36
N PHE A 30 -6.55 -6.31 -6.02
CA PHE A 30 -7.28 -7.47 -6.54
C PHE A 30 -6.63 -8.06 -7.81
N ILE A 31 -6.15 -7.20 -8.71
CA ILE A 31 -5.65 -7.62 -10.03
C ILE A 31 -4.12 -7.68 -10.09
N VAL A 32 -3.45 -6.60 -9.69
CA VAL A 32 -2.01 -6.42 -9.90
C VAL A 32 -1.20 -7.18 -8.85
N LYS A 33 -1.63 -7.14 -7.58
CA LYS A 33 -0.91 -7.80 -6.49
C LYS A 33 -0.71 -9.30 -6.69
N PRO A 34 -1.72 -10.11 -7.08
CA PRO A 34 -1.51 -11.54 -7.32
C PRO A 34 -0.49 -11.81 -8.42
N ILE A 35 -0.50 -11.01 -9.48
CA ILE A 35 0.44 -11.13 -10.60
C ILE A 35 1.85 -10.82 -10.12
N LEU A 36 2.04 -9.69 -9.42
CA LEU A 36 3.35 -9.32 -8.88
C LEU A 36 3.88 -10.37 -7.90
N VAL A 37 3.05 -10.84 -6.97
CA VAL A 37 3.45 -11.88 -6.01
C VAL A 37 3.86 -13.17 -6.71
N LEU A 38 3.13 -13.59 -7.74
CA LEU A 38 3.45 -14.79 -8.51
C LEU A 38 4.80 -14.66 -9.23
N LEU A 39 5.04 -13.52 -9.87
CA LEU A 39 6.28 -13.24 -10.58
C LEU A 39 7.48 -13.10 -9.64
N THR A 40 7.26 -12.52 -8.46
CA THR A 40 8.34 -12.25 -7.50
C THR A 40 8.50 -13.36 -6.48
N LEU A 41 7.70 -14.44 -6.56
CA LEU A 41 7.64 -15.53 -5.60
C LEU A 41 9.03 -16.10 -5.22
N PRO A 42 9.97 -16.35 -6.15
CA PRO A 42 11.31 -16.82 -5.79
C PRO A 42 12.06 -15.81 -4.91
N VAL A 43 12.02 -14.52 -5.28
CA VAL A 43 12.66 -13.44 -4.53
C VAL A 43 11.96 -13.23 -3.18
N THR A 44 10.64 -13.32 -3.16
CA THR A 44 9.85 -13.24 -1.92
C THR A 44 10.26 -14.34 -0.94
N ILE A 45 10.48 -15.56 -1.41
CA ILE A 45 10.98 -16.66 -0.57
C ILE A 45 12.42 -16.41 -0.11
N LEU A 46 13.31 -15.99 -1.02
CA LEU A 46 14.70 -15.69 -0.69
C LEU A 46 14.86 -14.57 0.33
N THR A 47 13.93 -13.60 0.30
CA THR A 47 13.90 -12.45 1.23
C THR A 47 13.00 -12.70 2.45
N LEU A 48 12.53 -13.93 2.66
CA LEU A 48 11.64 -14.32 3.76
C LEU A 48 10.37 -13.43 3.88
N GLY A 49 9.82 -13.01 2.74
CA GLY A 49 8.63 -12.17 2.67
C GLY A 49 8.89 -10.66 2.70
N LEU A 50 10.15 -10.20 2.90
CA LEU A 50 10.47 -8.77 2.92
C LEU A 50 10.12 -8.09 1.58
N PHE A 51 10.24 -8.81 0.47
CA PHE A 51 9.88 -8.29 -0.86
C PHE A 51 8.40 -7.92 -1.01
N LEU A 52 7.51 -8.44 -0.14
CA LEU A 52 6.09 -8.05 -0.14
C LEU A 52 5.90 -6.56 0.18
N LEU A 53 6.81 -5.95 0.96
CA LEU A 53 6.80 -4.50 1.21
C LEU A 53 7.03 -3.71 -0.08
N VAL A 54 7.96 -4.19 -0.92
CA VAL A 54 8.25 -3.58 -2.22
C VAL A 54 7.04 -3.69 -3.14
N ILE A 55 6.35 -4.83 -3.17
CA ILE A 55 5.11 -5.01 -3.96
C ILE A 55 4.04 -4.02 -3.52
N ASN A 56 3.82 -3.88 -2.20
CA ASN A 56 2.84 -2.93 -1.67
C ASN A 56 3.23 -1.48 -2.05
N ALA A 57 4.50 -1.11 -1.95
CA ALA A 57 5.00 0.22 -2.35
C ALA A 57 4.79 0.47 -3.85
N ILE A 58 5.03 -0.52 -4.71
CA ILE A 58 4.76 -0.43 -6.16
C ILE A 58 3.28 -0.14 -6.42
N ILE A 59 2.37 -0.86 -5.75
CA ILE A 59 0.92 -0.66 -5.90
C ILE A 59 0.51 0.76 -5.49
N ILE A 60 1.09 1.28 -4.40
CA ILE A 60 0.86 2.64 -3.94
C ILE A 60 1.34 3.66 -4.97
N PHE A 61 2.53 3.45 -5.54
CA PHE A 61 3.07 4.30 -6.62
C PHE A 61 2.23 4.26 -7.88
N MET A 62 1.66 3.10 -8.22
CA MET A 62 0.71 3.00 -9.32
C MET A 62 -0.54 3.83 -9.02
N ALA A 63 -1.08 3.76 -7.81
CA ALA A 63 -2.26 4.55 -7.43
C ALA A 63 -2.00 6.07 -7.44
N ASP A 64 -0.80 6.51 -7.04
CA ASP A 64 -0.34 7.91 -7.17
C ASP A 64 -0.45 8.39 -8.62
N GLY A 65 0.07 7.62 -9.58
CA GLY A 65 -0.04 7.94 -11.00
C GLY A 65 -1.47 7.89 -11.57
N PHE A 66 -2.39 7.13 -10.95
CA PHE A 66 -3.76 6.99 -11.44
C PHE A 66 -4.76 7.99 -10.84
N VAL A 67 -4.46 8.57 -9.67
CA VAL A 67 -5.43 9.40 -8.93
C VAL A 67 -4.90 10.81 -8.75
N SER A 68 -5.49 11.75 -9.48
CA SER A 68 -5.22 13.18 -9.28
C SER A 68 -5.61 13.60 -7.85
N GLY A 69 -4.66 14.22 -7.15
CA GLY A 69 -4.81 14.66 -5.75
C GLY A 69 -4.43 13.61 -4.69
N PHE A 70 -3.82 12.50 -5.10
CA PHE A 70 -3.05 11.61 -4.24
C PHE A 70 -1.58 11.69 -4.67
N ASN A 71 -0.66 11.91 -3.73
CA ASN A 71 0.75 12.00 -4.06
C ASN A 71 1.61 11.33 -2.98
N VAL A 72 2.68 10.65 -3.41
CA VAL A 72 3.63 9.97 -2.52
C VAL A 72 5.06 10.42 -2.84
N ASP A 73 5.70 11.07 -1.87
CA ASP A 73 7.02 11.69 -2.04
C ASP A 73 8.15 10.65 -2.11
N GLY A 74 8.34 10.08 -3.28
CA GLY A 74 9.47 9.22 -3.61
C GLY A 74 9.39 7.79 -3.06
N TRP A 75 10.25 6.93 -3.63
CA TRP A 75 10.25 5.48 -3.37
C TRP A 75 10.42 5.11 -1.90
N PHE A 76 11.20 5.90 -1.16
CA PHE A 76 11.45 5.67 0.26
C PHE A 76 10.19 5.88 1.12
N MET A 77 9.38 6.90 0.83
CA MET A 77 8.14 7.16 1.56
C MET A 77 7.09 6.08 1.27
N ALA A 78 7.00 5.56 0.04
CA ALA A 78 6.09 4.45 -0.25
C ALA A 78 6.47 3.16 0.49
N ILE A 79 7.76 2.87 0.66
CA ILE A 79 8.22 1.71 1.44
C ILE A 79 7.84 1.88 2.91
N ILE A 80 8.10 3.05 3.52
CA ILE A 80 7.72 3.33 4.91
C ILE A 80 6.19 3.27 5.09
N PHE A 81 5.44 3.86 4.16
CA PHE A 81 3.98 3.81 4.18
C PHE A 81 3.48 2.36 4.07
N SER A 82 4.08 1.54 3.19
CA SER A 82 3.71 0.14 3.03
C SER A 82 3.98 -0.68 4.30
N LEU A 83 5.06 -0.37 5.01
CA LEU A 83 5.44 -1.02 6.27
C LEU A 83 4.42 -0.69 7.37
N LEU A 84 4.10 0.59 7.54
CA LEU A 84 3.10 1.06 8.50
C LEU A 84 1.71 0.52 8.18
N LEU A 85 1.33 0.50 6.90
CA LEU A 85 0.08 -0.08 6.45
C LEU A 85 0.01 -1.59 6.78
N SER A 86 1.10 -2.33 6.54
CA SER A 86 1.17 -3.76 6.85
C SER A 86 1.06 -4.03 8.35
N LEU A 87 1.69 -3.20 9.19
CA LEU A 87 1.58 -3.27 10.65
C LEU A 87 0.15 -2.99 11.12
N VAL A 88 -0.47 -1.93 10.62
CA VAL A 88 -1.86 -1.58 10.97
C VAL A 88 -2.84 -2.68 10.53
N GLN A 89 -2.66 -3.24 9.33
CA GLN A 89 -3.47 -4.37 8.86
C GLN A 89 -3.26 -5.60 9.72
N SER A 90 -2.03 -5.93 10.10
CA SER A 90 -1.74 -7.09 10.97
C SER A 90 -2.40 -6.95 12.34
N LEU A 91 -2.34 -5.76 12.94
CA LEU A 91 -3.01 -5.47 14.22
C LEU A 91 -4.53 -5.55 14.09
N LEU A 92 -5.11 -4.94 13.05
CA LEU A 92 -6.54 -5.02 12.77
C LEU A 92 -7.00 -6.46 12.56
N PHE A 93 -6.28 -7.24 11.76
CA PHE A 93 -6.63 -8.64 11.50
C PHE A 93 -6.48 -9.50 12.75
N SER A 94 -5.48 -9.24 13.59
CA SER A 94 -5.33 -9.94 14.87
C SER A 94 -6.47 -9.65 15.84
N ILE A 95 -7.02 -8.43 15.83
CA ILE A 95 -8.16 -8.04 16.66
C ILE A 95 -9.47 -8.60 16.07
N LEU A 96 -9.62 -8.60 14.75
CA LEU A 96 -10.80 -9.13 14.07
C LEU A 96 -10.86 -10.67 14.04
N LYS A 97 -9.71 -11.34 14.15
CA LYS A 97 -9.59 -12.81 14.19
C LYS A 97 -9.63 -13.36 15.63
N SER A 98 -10.09 -12.58 16.61
CA SER A 98 -10.42 -13.11 17.92
C SER A 98 -11.81 -13.75 17.89
N ASP A 99 -11.94 -14.87 17.18
CA ASP A 99 -12.99 -15.89 17.29
C ASP A 99 -12.51 -17.18 16.59
#